data_AF-A0A813ATB9-F1
#
_entry.id   AF-A0A813ATB9-F1
#
_cell.length_a   1.000
_cell.length_b   1.000
_cell.length_c   1.000
_cell.angle_alpha   90.00
_cell.angle_beta   90.00
_cell.angle_gamma   90.00
#
_symmetry.space_group_name_H-M   'P 1'
#
loop_
_entity.id
_entity.type
_entity.pdbx_description
1 polymer ?
#
loop_
_entity_poly.entity_id
_entity_poly.type
_entity_poly.pdbx_seq_one_letter_code
_entity_poly.pdbx_strand_id
1 'polypeptide(L)'
;MEQLNQPKQWLPQDCALVRFADDPALLHGRVVLRCYGGNLCRVITPDRDVQETTLEAGSVYTEVIRMNGSRLPRGIKEDDTYLPKHSGDGDFKHDELLHFVRVADRVPASVEGRRRVTGKVDYEGAVDELQGPHANPRDKAISKQAVERAQEDECWIKIYSSNGTGIGDQAFPPVESALLVCGGGLFKLFREAGTEEDILAKQVQRGDLAVSMEHARLGAGIETKSEKDVRVLSVLFDSADERWRTIHEAVPELEEVEYEDFPLQGPRTLFRDVRQLRRLGLDFCQHHESWLKKSGVRAGDRSVHEHASLCRALNWMLCYDQLNICGLASAEALNRRRTLIEFAHQGRPETPSYEGAEDILGVRESADGSLIDPAITQHAARRAASKAEVLKQQRWLALGAPVSAAKVLQVPINFPHNHANGMGIFCLCLCLWMMAEVLNRVYKAHLLRPPPVDKESPQAALRQLLKKKEIAGVIEKGLENKYYIDPVLARDPR
;
A
#
# COMPACT_ATOMS: atom_id res chain seq x y z
N MET A 1 -4.15 55.67 -14.10
CA MET A 1 -5.02 54.47 -14.22
C MET A 1 -4.83 53.63 -12.96
N GLU A 2 -5.34 54.12 -11.83
CA GLU A 2 -5.47 53.33 -10.59
C GLU A 2 -6.90 52.81 -10.55
N GLN A 3 -7.16 51.68 -11.22
CA GLN A 3 -8.34 50.90 -10.87
C GLN A 3 -8.01 50.22 -9.54
N LEU A 4 -8.53 50.83 -8.46
CA LEU A 4 -8.44 50.35 -7.09
C LEU A 4 -8.68 48.83 -7.02
N ASN A 5 -7.71 48.12 -6.42
CA ASN A 5 -7.77 46.71 -6.02
C ASN A 5 -8.94 46.49 -5.04
N GLN A 6 -10.17 46.50 -5.52
CA GLN A 6 -11.26 45.93 -4.75
C GLN A 6 -11.01 44.43 -4.62
N PRO A 7 -11.13 43.84 -3.42
CA PRO A 7 -10.97 42.41 -3.24
C PRO A 7 -11.96 41.71 -4.17
N LYS A 8 -11.43 40.92 -5.12
CA LYS A 8 -12.26 40.18 -6.06
C LYS A 8 -12.96 39.08 -5.26
N GLN A 9 -14.27 39.18 -5.13
CA GLN A 9 -15.05 38.11 -4.51
C GLN A 9 -15.10 36.92 -5.48
N TRP A 10 -14.30 35.90 -5.22
CA TRP A 10 -14.30 34.64 -5.96
C TRP A 10 -15.49 33.78 -5.54
N LEU A 11 -16.12 33.14 -6.52
CA LEU A 11 -17.21 32.19 -6.35
C LEU A 11 -16.72 30.77 -6.62
N PRO A 12 -17.32 29.74 -5.98
CA PRO A 12 -17.10 28.36 -6.39
C PRO A 12 -17.37 28.19 -7.88
N GLN A 13 -16.51 27.43 -8.54
CA GLN A 13 -16.47 27.18 -9.99
C GLN A 13 -16.05 28.35 -10.87
N ASP A 14 -15.61 29.49 -10.30
CA ASP A 14 -14.90 30.49 -11.08
C ASP A 14 -13.63 29.88 -11.66
N CYS A 15 -13.34 30.23 -12.92
CA CYS A 15 -12.07 29.91 -13.56
C CYS A 15 -11.14 31.13 -13.48
N ALA A 16 -9.87 30.90 -13.21
CA ALA A 16 -8.82 31.91 -13.22
C ALA A 16 -7.65 31.42 -14.08
N LEU A 17 -7.01 32.35 -14.78
CA LEU A 17 -5.70 32.16 -15.39
C LEU A 17 -4.67 32.85 -14.50
N VAL A 18 -3.65 32.10 -14.11
CA VAL A 18 -2.55 32.63 -13.29
C VAL A 18 -1.24 32.49 -14.04
N ARG A 19 -0.41 33.52 -14.01
CA ARG A 19 0.97 33.47 -14.49
C ARG A 19 1.89 33.37 -13.29
N PHE A 20 2.71 32.34 -13.24
CA PHE A 20 3.65 32.15 -12.15
C PHE A 20 4.80 33.16 -12.25
N ALA A 21 5.40 33.51 -11.12
CA ALA A 21 6.57 34.38 -11.09
C ALA A 21 7.85 33.66 -11.55
N ASP A 22 7.96 32.36 -11.29
CA ASP A 22 9.06 31.48 -11.67
C ASP A 22 8.89 30.88 -13.07
N ASP A 23 7.65 30.69 -13.54
CA ASP A 23 7.35 30.31 -14.91
C ASP A 23 6.40 31.33 -15.59
N PRO A 24 6.95 32.41 -16.16
CA PRO A 24 6.14 33.42 -16.83
C PRO A 24 5.72 33.02 -18.24
N ALA A 25 6.12 31.85 -18.76
CA ALA A 25 5.89 31.49 -20.16
C ALA A 25 4.40 31.20 -20.44
N LEU A 26 3.70 30.56 -19.51
CA LEU A 26 2.32 30.10 -19.69
C LEU A 26 1.37 30.63 -18.61
N LEU A 27 0.11 30.80 -19.00
CA LEU A 27 -1.00 31.06 -18.09
C LEU A 27 -1.65 29.74 -17.67
N HIS A 28 -1.53 29.38 -16.40
CA HIS A 28 -2.12 28.15 -15.89
C HIS A 28 -3.57 28.36 -15.47
N GLY A 29 -4.45 27.49 -15.95
CA GLY A 29 -5.85 27.43 -15.52
C GLY A 29 -5.97 27.00 -14.06
N ARG A 30 -6.87 27.62 -13.33
CA ARG A 30 -7.28 27.27 -11.97
C ARG A 30 -8.79 27.32 -11.89
N VAL A 31 -9.40 26.29 -11.32
CA VAL A 31 -10.85 26.31 -11.03
C VAL A 31 -11.02 26.42 -9.52
N VAL A 32 -11.73 27.45 -9.08
CA VAL A 32 -12.01 27.69 -7.67
C VAL A 32 -12.98 26.62 -7.17
N LEU A 33 -12.55 25.80 -6.21
CA LEU A 33 -13.43 24.83 -5.55
C LEU A 33 -14.15 25.49 -4.37
N ARG A 34 -13.43 26.28 -3.58
CA ARG A 34 -13.93 26.94 -2.37
C ARG A 34 -13.21 28.25 -2.12
N CYS A 35 -13.94 29.27 -1.68
CA CYS A 35 -13.37 30.54 -1.22
C CYS A 35 -13.43 30.62 0.31
N TYR A 36 -12.34 31.00 0.96
CA TYR A 36 -12.26 31.15 2.41
C TYR A 36 -12.39 32.60 2.88
N GLY A 37 -12.54 33.54 1.94
CA GLY A 37 -12.61 34.98 2.18
C GLY A 37 -11.47 35.72 1.49
N GLY A 38 -11.79 36.88 0.88
CA GLY A 38 -10.83 37.64 0.08
C GLY A 38 -10.35 36.86 -1.14
N ASN A 39 -9.03 36.81 -1.33
CA ASN A 39 -8.38 36.09 -2.44
C ASN A 39 -7.94 34.67 -2.08
N LEU A 40 -8.07 34.23 -0.82
CA LEU A 40 -7.67 32.90 -0.39
C LEU A 40 -8.69 31.84 -0.83
N CYS A 41 -8.26 30.97 -1.72
CA CYS A 41 -9.10 29.97 -2.36
C CYS A 41 -8.45 28.59 -2.34
N ARG A 42 -9.28 27.56 -2.25
CA ARG A 42 -8.89 26.20 -2.64
C ARG A 42 -9.24 26.03 -4.12
N VAL A 43 -8.25 25.69 -4.92
CA VAL A 43 -8.33 25.58 -6.38
C VAL A 43 -7.91 24.19 -6.84
N ILE A 44 -8.36 23.79 -8.03
CA ILE A 44 -7.84 22.61 -8.73
C ILE A 44 -7.01 23.03 -9.95
N THR A 45 -5.87 22.36 -10.15
CA THR A 45 -4.98 22.55 -11.30
C THR A 45 -5.46 21.69 -12.49
N PRO A 46 -4.98 21.95 -13.72
CA PRO A 46 -5.31 21.11 -14.88
C PRO A 46 -4.96 19.64 -14.68
N ASP A 47 -3.97 19.34 -13.84
CA ASP A 47 -3.49 17.99 -13.51
C ASP A 47 -4.28 17.32 -12.37
N ARG A 48 -5.42 17.90 -11.98
CA ARG A 48 -6.31 17.42 -10.89
C ARG A 48 -5.72 17.55 -9.49
N ASP A 49 -4.67 18.33 -9.31
CA ASP A 49 -4.14 18.62 -7.97
C ASP A 49 -4.99 19.69 -7.29
N VAL A 50 -5.42 19.40 -6.06
CA VAL A 50 -6.12 20.38 -5.22
C VAL A 50 -5.11 21.13 -4.37
N GLN A 51 -5.09 22.45 -4.49
CA GLN A 51 -4.12 23.33 -3.82
C GLN A 51 -4.86 24.48 -3.13
N GLU A 52 -4.34 24.94 -1.99
CA GLU A 52 -4.75 26.21 -1.40
C GLU A 52 -3.81 27.31 -1.87
N THR A 53 -4.36 28.41 -2.36
CA THR A 53 -3.58 29.53 -2.89
C THR A 53 -4.33 30.86 -2.75
N THR A 54 -3.58 31.96 -2.80
CA THR A 54 -4.14 33.31 -2.82
C THR A 54 -4.15 33.81 -4.27
N LEU A 55 -5.34 33.94 -4.86
CA LEU A 55 -5.54 34.38 -6.25
C LEU A 55 -5.37 35.90 -6.40
N GLU A 56 -4.15 36.38 -6.17
CA GLU A 56 -3.76 37.78 -6.33
C GLU A 56 -2.37 37.91 -6.96
N ALA A 57 -2.13 39.01 -7.68
CA ALA A 57 -0.81 39.31 -8.20
C ALA A 57 0.12 39.72 -7.05
N GLY A 58 1.26 39.06 -6.92
CA GLY A 58 2.18 39.19 -5.80
C GLY A 58 3.45 38.34 -6.01
N SER A 59 3.92 37.71 -4.93
CA SER A 59 5.16 36.91 -4.96
C SER A 59 5.03 35.60 -5.75
N VAL A 60 3.84 34.98 -5.73
CA VAL A 60 3.59 33.70 -6.41
C VAL A 60 3.13 33.89 -7.84
N TYR A 61 2.20 34.82 -8.05
CA TYR A 61 1.63 35.10 -9.36
C TYR A 61 1.99 36.50 -9.84
N THR A 62 2.56 36.61 -11.04
CA THR A 62 2.77 37.90 -11.69
C THR A 62 1.47 38.47 -12.24
N GLU A 63 0.52 37.61 -12.60
CA GLU A 63 -0.74 37.98 -13.23
C GLU A 63 -1.86 37.03 -12.79
N VAL A 64 -3.04 37.57 -12.45
CA VAL A 64 -4.25 36.78 -12.12
C VAL A 64 -5.47 37.35 -12.84
N ILE A 65 -6.01 36.58 -13.79
CA ILE A 65 -7.10 36.98 -14.68
C ILE A 65 -8.30 36.07 -14.45
N ARG A 66 -9.45 36.65 -14.12
CA ARG A 66 -10.71 35.88 -13.98
C ARG A 66 -11.26 35.57 -15.37
N MET A 67 -11.63 34.32 -15.61
CA MET A 67 -12.30 33.87 -16.83
C MET A 67 -13.82 33.89 -16.63
N ASN A 68 -14.55 34.25 -17.68
CA ASN A 68 -16.02 34.18 -17.70
C ASN A 68 -16.44 32.89 -18.41
N GLY A 69 -16.61 31.82 -17.62
CA GLY A 69 -16.90 30.48 -18.13
C GLY A 69 -15.70 29.87 -18.87
N SER A 70 -15.94 29.20 -19.99
CA SER A 70 -14.92 28.51 -20.79
C SER A 70 -14.20 29.40 -21.82
N ARG A 71 -14.58 30.68 -21.94
CA ARG A 71 -13.99 31.59 -22.95
C ARG A 71 -12.74 32.26 -22.40
N LEU A 72 -11.64 32.16 -23.16
CA LEU A 72 -10.41 32.89 -22.86
C LEU A 72 -10.63 34.41 -22.94
N PRO A 73 -10.03 35.20 -22.03
CA PRO A 73 -10.03 36.65 -22.09
C PRO A 73 -9.48 37.18 -23.43
N ARG A 74 -9.98 38.34 -23.87
CA ARG A 74 -9.57 38.95 -25.15
C ARG A 74 -8.07 39.23 -25.15
N GLY A 75 -7.36 38.70 -26.14
CA GLY A 75 -5.92 38.90 -26.33
C GLY A 75 -5.04 37.76 -25.83
N ILE A 76 -5.62 36.75 -25.16
CA ILE A 76 -4.90 35.55 -24.72
C ILE A 76 -5.14 34.45 -25.75
N LYS A 77 -4.06 33.90 -26.31
CA LYS A 77 -4.15 32.73 -27.19
C LYS A 77 -4.18 31.45 -26.37
N GLU A 78 -4.78 30.42 -26.95
CA GLU A 78 -4.85 29.11 -26.32
C GLU A 78 -3.45 28.49 -26.11
N ASP A 79 -2.54 28.66 -27.07
CA ASP A 79 -1.16 28.17 -27.00
C ASP A 79 -0.36 28.80 -25.85
N ASP A 80 -0.80 29.96 -25.35
CA ASP A 80 -0.16 30.65 -24.21
C ASP A 80 -0.75 30.20 -22.86
N THR A 81 -1.59 29.15 -22.85
CA THR A 81 -2.32 28.69 -21.66
C THR A 81 -2.11 27.20 -21.40
N TYR A 82 -2.10 26.82 -20.12
CA TYR A 82 -2.18 25.43 -19.67
C TYR A 82 -3.55 25.17 -19.03
N LEU A 83 -4.46 24.57 -19.79
CA LEU A 83 -5.86 24.34 -19.43
C LEU A 83 -6.12 22.84 -19.17
N PRO A 84 -7.25 22.46 -18.53
CA PRO A 84 -7.60 21.06 -18.29
C PRO A 84 -7.53 20.16 -19.54
N LYS A 85 -8.01 20.62 -20.70
CA LYS A 85 -7.83 19.91 -21.99
C LYS A 85 -6.38 19.64 -22.42
N HIS A 86 -5.39 20.34 -21.87
CA HIS A 86 -3.98 20.10 -22.15
C HIS A 86 -3.39 19.02 -21.23
N SER A 87 -4.12 18.62 -20.17
CA SER A 87 -3.77 17.47 -19.32
C SER A 87 -4.04 16.15 -20.05
N GLY A 88 -3.34 15.09 -19.64
CA GLY A 88 -3.48 13.76 -20.27
C GLY A 88 -4.88 13.16 -20.18
N ASP A 89 -5.71 13.58 -19.23
CA ASP A 89 -7.06 13.05 -19.04
C ASP A 89 -8.16 13.94 -19.66
N GLY A 90 -7.78 15.06 -20.29
CA GLY A 90 -8.70 15.99 -20.94
C GLY A 90 -9.47 16.92 -19.98
N ASP A 91 -10.49 17.59 -20.54
CA ASP A 91 -11.31 18.56 -19.80
C ASP A 91 -12.07 17.93 -18.62
N PHE A 92 -12.30 18.74 -17.58
CA PHE A 92 -13.07 18.31 -16.43
C PHE A 92 -14.51 17.96 -16.80
N LYS A 93 -14.96 16.79 -16.34
CA LYS A 93 -16.38 16.44 -16.40
C LYS A 93 -17.15 17.18 -15.30
N HIS A 94 -18.45 17.41 -15.52
CA HIS A 94 -19.28 18.09 -14.53
C HIS A 94 -19.31 17.33 -13.18
N ASP A 95 -19.48 16.00 -13.23
CA ASP A 95 -19.51 15.14 -12.04
C ASP A 95 -18.17 15.13 -11.28
N GLU A 96 -17.07 15.23 -12.04
CA GLU A 96 -15.71 15.32 -11.49
C GLU A 96 -15.49 16.63 -10.74
N LEU A 97 -15.91 17.77 -11.31
CA LEU A 97 -15.86 19.06 -10.60
C LEU A 97 -16.73 19.06 -9.33
N LEU A 98 -17.92 18.46 -9.39
CA LEU A 98 -18.78 18.32 -8.21
C LEU A 98 -18.13 17.46 -7.14
N HIS A 99 -17.41 16.40 -7.52
CA HIS A 99 -16.64 15.58 -6.59
C HIS A 99 -15.56 16.43 -5.89
N PHE A 100 -14.76 17.18 -6.64
CA PHE A 100 -13.72 18.04 -6.06
C PHE A 100 -14.27 19.15 -5.16
N VAL A 101 -15.42 19.75 -5.49
CA VAL A 101 -16.10 20.71 -4.61
C VAL A 101 -16.49 20.05 -3.29
N ARG A 102 -17.07 18.83 -3.32
CA ARG A 102 -17.42 18.10 -2.10
C ARG A 102 -16.21 17.74 -1.25
N VAL A 103 -15.11 17.32 -1.87
CA VAL A 103 -13.83 17.04 -1.18
C VAL A 103 -13.30 18.32 -0.53
N ALA A 104 -13.32 19.44 -1.25
CA ALA A 104 -12.92 20.74 -0.74
C ALA A 104 -13.80 21.24 0.42
N ASP A 105 -15.07 20.83 0.47
CA ASP A 105 -15.98 21.18 1.56
C ASP A 105 -15.73 20.37 2.84
N ARG A 106 -15.37 19.09 2.70
CA ARG A 106 -15.12 18.16 3.82
C ARG A 106 -13.84 18.46 4.59
N VAL A 107 -12.78 18.85 3.88
CA VAL A 107 -11.52 19.21 4.52
C VAL A 107 -11.69 20.64 5.06
N PRO A 108 -11.85 20.85 6.39
CA PRO A 108 -11.91 22.19 6.93
C PRO A 108 -10.68 22.96 6.46
N ALA A 109 -10.83 24.24 6.11
CA ALA A 109 -9.69 25.13 5.94
C ALA A 109 -8.76 24.87 7.12
N SER A 110 -7.45 24.73 6.89
CA SER A 110 -6.49 24.49 7.96
C SER A 110 -6.50 25.69 8.92
N VAL A 111 -7.46 25.69 9.83
CA VAL A 111 -7.66 26.60 10.94
C VAL A 111 -7.46 25.73 12.17
N GLU A 112 -6.27 25.91 12.75
CA GLU A 112 -5.91 25.70 14.16
C GLU A 112 -6.71 24.64 14.95
N GLY A 113 -6.06 23.49 15.17
CA GLY A 113 -6.11 22.75 16.44
C GLY A 113 -7.48 22.40 17.02
N ARG A 114 -8.19 21.42 16.43
CA ARG A 114 -9.24 20.71 17.17
C ARG A 114 -8.61 19.78 18.21
N ARG A 115 -8.53 20.27 19.46
CA ARG A 115 -8.24 19.47 20.66
C ARG A 115 -9.40 18.49 20.88
N ARG A 116 -9.14 17.19 20.73
CA ARG A 116 -10.11 16.13 21.03
C ARG A 116 -10.29 16.07 22.55
N VAL A 117 -11.47 16.41 23.06
CA VAL A 117 -11.83 16.21 24.47
C VAL A 117 -12.19 14.73 24.63
N THR A 118 -11.26 13.94 25.15
CA THR A 118 -11.55 12.63 25.71
C THR A 118 -11.85 12.82 27.19
N GLY A 119 -13.11 13.09 27.54
CA GLY A 119 -13.58 13.01 28.92
C GLY A 119 -13.84 11.56 29.29
N LYS A 120 -13.25 11.09 30.40
CA LYS A 120 -13.66 9.85 31.06
C LYS A 120 -15.04 10.08 31.67
N VAL A 121 -15.99 9.22 31.34
CA VAL A 121 -17.28 9.11 32.04
C VAL A 121 -17.04 8.28 33.30
N ASP A 122 -17.54 8.74 34.44
CA ASP A 122 -17.47 8.00 35.69
C ASP A 122 -18.51 6.87 35.75
N TYR A 123 -18.47 6.07 36.82
CA TYR A 123 -19.30 4.87 36.96
C TYR A 123 -20.80 5.18 37.18
N GLU A 124 -21.17 6.45 37.38
CA GLU A 124 -22.57 6.88 37.58
C GLU A 124 -23.17 7.55 36.33
N GLY A 125 -22.40 7.67 35.23
CA GLY A 125 -22.89 8.22 33.97
C GLY A 125 -23.04 9.73 33.97
N ALA A 126 -22.43 10.44 34.92
CA ALA A 126 -22.42 11.89 34.95
C ALA A 126 -21.25 12.41 34.09
N VAL A 127 -21.55 13.30 33.15
CA VAL A 127 -20.53 14.05 32.41
C VAL A 127 -20.13 15.21 33.29
N ASP A 128 -18.94 15.15 33.87
CA ASP A 128 -18.39 16.22 34.70
C ASP A 128 -18.11 17.45 33.81
N GLU A 129 -19.07 18.38 33.77
CA GLU A 129 -18.88 19.71 33.18
C GLU A 129 -17.91 20.49 34.06
N LEU A 130 -16.61 20.32 33.80
CA LEU A 130 -15.59 21.24 34.28
C LEU A 130 -15.90 22.64 33.71
N GLN A 131 -16.58 23.45 34.53
CA GLN A 131 -16.70 24.89 34.32
C GLN A 131 -15.28 25.45 34.17
N GLY A 132 -14.94 25.81 32.93
CA GLY A 132 -13.70 26.51 32.63
C GLY A 132 -13.60 27.79 33.46
N PRO A 133 -12.39 28.18 33.89
CA PRO A 133 -12.22 29.34 34.76
C PRO A 133 -12.72 30.59 34.04
N HIS A 134 -13.61 31.33 34.69
CA HIS A 134 -13.97 32.68 34.29
C HIS A 134 -12.70 33.52 34.16
N ALA A 135 -12.37 33.92 32.93
CA ALA A 135 -11.20 34.73 32.63
C ALA A 135 -11.26 36.05 33.41
N ASN A 136 -10.40 36.16 34.42
CA ASN A 136 -10.22 37.37 35.18
C ASN A 136 -9.37 38.33 34.31
N PRO A 137 -9.74 39.62 34.13
CA PRO A 137 -8.98 40.55 33.29
C PRO A 137 -7.51 40.77 33.69
N ARG A 138 -7.08 40.23 34.85
CA ARG A 138 -5.68 40.19 35.31
C ARG A 138 -4.83 39.06 34.71
N ASP A 139 -5.42 38.02 34.12
CA ASP A 139 -4.68 36.85 33.61
C ASP A 139 -4.00 37.10 32.24
N LYS A 140 -4.33 38.20 31.56
CA LYS A 140 -3.67 38.61 30.30
C LYS A 140 -2.23 39.09 30.49
N ALA A 141 -1.81 39.43 31.72
CA ALA A 141 -0.43 39.81 32.01
C ALA A 141 0.47 38.61 32.34
N ILE A 142 -0.10 37.52 32.86
CA ILE A 142 0.63 36.29 33.21
C ILE A 142 0.87 35.44 31.95
N SER A 143 0.00 35.53 30.93
CA SER A 143 0.15 34.72 29.71
C SER A 143 1.36 35.10 28.85
N LYS A 144 1.84 36.35 28.86
CA LYS A 144 3.05 36.72 28.09
C LYS A 144 4.33 36.14 28.69
N GLN A 145 4.50 36.22 30.02
CA GLN A 145 5.65 35.62 30.70
C GLN A 145 5.61 34.09 30.70
N ALA A 146 4.42 33.48 30.73
CA ALA A 146 4.29 32.02 30.62
C ALA A 146 4.59 31.52 29.20
N VAL A 147 4.22 32.29 28.16
CA VAL A 147 4.57 31.98 26.75
C VAL A 147 6.05 32.22 26.47
N GLU A 148 6.64 33.29 27.01
CA GLU A 148 8.09 33.54 26.91
C GLU A 148 8.91 32.47 27.65
N ARG A 149 8.45 31.98 28.82
CA ARG A 149 9.09 30.85 29.51
C ARG A 149 8.88 29.50 28.82
N ALA A 150 7.74 29.29 28.18
CA ALA A 150 7.49 28.06 27.41
C ALA A 150 8.37 28.00 26.15
N GLN A 151 8.73 29.15 25.57
CA GLN A 151 9.66 29.24 24.42
C GLN A 151 11.10 28.87 24.79
N GLU A 152 11.51 28.95 26.06
CA GLU A 152 12.87 28.61 26.48
C GLU A 152 13.16 27.09 26.48
N ASP A 153 12.10 26.27 26.50
CA ASP A 153 12.20 24.79 26.53
C ASP A 153 11.92 24.11 25.19
N GLU A 154 11.86 24.88 24.10
CA GLU A 154 11.65 24.37 22.76
C GLU A 154 12.95 24.33 21.96
N CYS A 155 13.15 23.25 21.22
CA CYS A 155 14.30 23.05 20.35
C CYS A 155 13.83 22.62 18.96
N TRP A 156 14.66 22.86 17.95
CA TRP A 156 14.37 22.49 16.57
C TRP A 156 15.27 21.34 16.15
N ILE A 157 14.73 20.37 15.43
CA ILE A 157 15.49 19.24 14.86
C ILE A 157 15.36 19.24 13.34
N LYS A 158 16.46 18.99 12.63
CA LYS A 158 16.51 18.85 11.16
C LYS A 158 15.78 17.55 10.77
N ILE A 159 14.64 17.63 10.08
CA ILE A 159 13.88 16.45 9.61
C ILE A 159 14.01 16.21 8.11
N TYR A 160 14.45 17.23 7.37
CA TYR A 160 14.81 17.12 5.96
C TYR A 160 15.98 18.06 5.66
N SER A 161 16.80 17.64 4.72
CA SER A 161 17.93 18.37 4.17
C SER A 161 18.00 18.12 2.67
N SER A 162 18.21 19.17 1.88
CA SER A 162 18.40 19.03 0.43
C SER A 162 19.65 18.23 0.05
N ASN A 163 20.68 18.15 0.92
CA ASN A 163 21.86 17.32 0.71
C ASN A 163 21.79 15.94 1.41
N GLY A 164 20.73 15.70 2.18
CA GLY A 164 20.50 14.44 2.89
C GLY A 164 21.39 14.23 4.12
N THR A 165 22.14 15.24 4.57
CA THR A 165 23.03 15.15 5.73
C THR A 165 22.42 15.81 6.98
N GLY A 166 22.91 15.42 8.16
CA GLY A 166 22.51 16.01 9.44
C GLY A 166 21.04 15.80 9.84
N ILE A 167 20.32 14.86 9.20
CA ILE A 167 18.95 14.55 9.60
C ILE A 167 18.96 14.03 11.05
N GLY A 168 18.15 14.65 11.89
CA GLY A 168 18.07 14.45 13.33
C GLY A 168 19.09 15.24 14.15
N ASP A 169 19.89 16.12 13.55
CA ASP A 169 20.69 17.08 14.31
C ASP A 169 19.84 18.28 14.76
N GLN A 170 20.29 18.96 15.81
CA GLN A 170 19.63 20.18 16.29
C GLN A 170 19.81 21.28 15.24
N ALA A 171 18.70 21.95 14.91
CA ALA A 171 18.64 23.04 13.96
C ALA A 171 18.45 24.38 14.70
N PHE A 172 18.95 25.47 14.12
CA PHE A 172 18.76 26.82 14.63
C PHE A 172 18.12 27.68 13.53
N PRO A 173 16.81 27.51 13.27
CA PRO A 173 16.14 28.27 12.24
C PRO A 173 16.23 29.78 12.54
N PRO A 174 16.54 30.62 11.55
CA PRO A 174 16.51 32.06 11.71
C PRO A 174 15.13 32.55 12.22
N VAL A 175 15.14 33.65 12.99
CA VAL A 175 13.94 34.18 13.65
C VAL A 175 12.87 34.52 12.61
N GLU A 176 13.30 35.05 11.47
CA GLU A 176 12.52 35.46 10.31
C GLU A 176 11.97 34.30 9.45
N SER A 177 12.40 33.07 9.70
CA SER A 177 11.92 31.91 8.92
C SER A 177 10.43 31.67 9.17
N ALA A 178 9.66 31.49 8.10
CA ALA A 178 8.22 31.28 8.16
C ALA A 178 7.88 30.02 8.98
N LEU A 179 6.97 30.18 9.93
CA LEU A 179 6.43 29.09 10.73
C LEU A 179 5.34 28.37 9.94
N LEU A 180 5.52 27.07 9.73
CA LEU A 180 4.58 26.18 9.06
C LEU A 180 3.92 25.27 10.10
N VAL A 181 2.59 25.11 10.04
CA VAL A 181 1.84 24.24 10.95
C VAL A 181 1.31 23.06 10.15
N CYS A 182 1.73 21.83 10.47
CA CYS A 182 1.30 20.62 9.77
C CYS A 182 1.05 19.47 10.75
N GLY A 183 -0.12 18.82 10.70
CA GLY A 183 -0.42 17.67 11.58
C GLY A 183 -0.30 17.95 13.09
N GLY A 184 -0.47 19.21 13.52
CA GLY A 184 -0.29 19.62 14.92
C GLY A 184 1.16 19.85 15.35
N GLY A 185 2.14 19.68 14.45
CA GLY A 185 3.53 20.06 14.66
C GLY A 185 3.85 21.42 14.07
N LEU A 186 4.89 22.06 14.63
CA LEU A 186 5.45 23.33 14.15
C LEU A 186 6.73 23.06 13.37
N PHE A 187 6.86 23.66 12.20
CA PHE A 187 7.96 23.46 11.26
C PHE A 187 8.50 24.80 10.77
N LYS A 188 9.77 24.83 10.39
CA LYS A 188 10.39 25.97 9.69
C LYS A 188 11.21 25.45 8.53
N LEU A 189 10.99 26.02 7.35
CA LEU A 189 11.83 25.79 6.17
C LEU A 189 12.75 26.99 6.00
N PHE A 190 14.06 26.75 5.98
CA PHE A 190 15.06 27.81 5.87
C PHE A 190 16.34 27.31 5.21
N ARG A 191 17.18 28.24 4.75
CA ARG A 191 18.50 27.94 4.21
C ARG A 191 19.57 28.12 5.29
N GLU A 192 20.46 27.15 5.48
CA GLU A 192 21.49 27.22 6.52
C GLU A 192 22.50 28.34 6.22
N ALA A 193 22.89 29.11 7.24
CA ALA A 193 23.84 30.20 7.04
C ALA A 193 25.21 29.65 6.59
N GLY A 194 25.64 30.03 5.39
CA GLY A 194 26.92 29.60 4.81
C GLY A 194 26.85 28.32 3.97
N THR A 195 25.67 27.71 3.82
CA THR A 195 25.46 26.61 2.86
C THR A 195 24.27 26.94 1.94
N GLU A 196 24.23 26.32 0.76
CA GLU A 196 23.05 26.36 -0.12
C GLU A 196 22.03 25.26 0.23
N GLU A 197 22.08 24.74 1.46
CA GLU A 197 21.23 23.64 1.91
C GLU A 197 19.89 24.17 2.41
N ASP A 198 18.80 23.66 1.84
CA ASP A 198 17.46 23.93 2.34
C ASP A 198 17.10 22.88 3.40
N ILE A 199 16.72 23.35 4.58
CA ILE A 199 16.45 22.56 5.78
C ILE A 199 15.00 22.73 6.19
N LEU A 200 14.30 21.61 6.40
CA LEU A 200 13.05 21.59 7.15
C LEU A 200 13.36 21.15 8.58
N ALA A 201 13.08 22.02 9.54
CA ALA A 201 13.20 21.71 10.96
C ALA A 201 11.83 21.57 11.63
N LYS A 202 11.69 20.63 12.56
CA LYS A 202 10.50 20.42 13.40
C LYS A 202 10.78 20.88 14.82
N GLN A 203 9.83 21.57 15.43
CA GLN A 203 9.90 21.95 16.84
C GLN A 203 9.57 20.76 17.75
N VAL A 204 10.37 20.58 18.81
CA VAL A 204 10.26 19.49 19.78
C VAL A 204 10.52 20.06 21.18
N GLN A 205 9.84 19.51 22.20
CA GLN A 205 10.16 19.85 23.58
C GLN A 205 11.55 19.34 23.96
N ARG A 206 12.29 20.10 24.76
CA ARG A 206 13.66 19.74 25.16
C ARG A 206 13.76 18.37 25.86
N GLY A 207 12.70 17.97 26.58
CA GLY A 207 12.60 16.64 27.19
C GLY A 207 12.53 15.49 26.18
N ASP A 208 11.98 15.74 24.99
CA ASP A 208 11.78 14.75 23.92
C ASP A 208 12.86 14.84 22.82
N LEU A 209 13.85 15.72 22.99
CA LEU A 209 14.88 16.00 21.98
C LEU A 209 15.65 14.72 21.61
N ALA A 210 16.15 13.98 22.59
CA ALA A 210 16.96 12.78 22.34
C ALA A 210 16.19 11.71 21.56
N VAL A 211 14.92 11.46 21.92
CA VAL A 211 14.05 10.49 21.24
C VAL A 211 13.75 10.96 19.81
N SER A 212 13.47 12.24 19.63
CA SER A 212 13.11 12.79 18.31
C SER A 212 14.31 12.88 17.37
N MET A 213 15.51 13.18 17.88
CA MET A 213 16.76 13.12 17.12
C MET A 213 17.05 11.69 16.64
N GLU A 214 16.89 10.70 17.52
CA GLU A 214 17.09 9.29 17.16
C GLU A 214 16.06 8.84 16.11
N HIS A 215 14.78 9.19 16.27
CA HIS A 215 13.75 8.91 15.27
C HIS A 215 14.04 9.55 13.91
N ALA A 216 14.54 10.79 13.90
CA ALA A 216 14.90 11.46 12.66
C ALA A 216 16.15 10.83 12.00
N ARG A 217 17.16 10.44 12.78
CA ARG A 217 18.40 9.77 12.30
C ARG A 217 18.16 8.37 11.74
N LEU A 218 17.28 7.61 12.38
CA LEU A 218 16.81 6.31 11.89
C LEU A 218 16.02 6.44 10.58
N GLY A 219 15.72 7.68 10.19
CA GLY A 219 15.20 8.05 8.89
C GLY A 219 13.69 8.24 8.95
N ALA A 220 13.22 9.26 8.22
CA ALA A 220 11.84 9.48 7.82
C ALA A 220 11.19 8.30 7.03
N GLY A 221 11.77 7.09 7.09
CA GLY A 221 11.25 5.83 6.55
C GLY A 221 11.22 4.69 7.56
N ILE A 222 11.69 4.87 8.80
CA ILE A 222 11.37 3.97 9.90
C ILE A 222 10.27 4.68 10.68
N GLU A 223 9.02 4.53 10.20
CA GLU A 223 7.93 4.30 11.14
C GLU A 223 8.56 3.40 12.20
N THR A 224 8.69 3.86 13.44
CA THR A 224 9.02 2.95 14.54
C THR A 224 8.18 1.73 14.25
N LYS A 225 8.80 0.57 13.99
CA LYS A 225 8.10 -0.70 13.91
C LYS A 225 7.56 -0.92 15.33
N SER A 226 6.62 -0.09 15.78
CA SER A 226 5.53 -0.53 16.62
C SER A 226 5.06 -1.73 15.86
N GLU A 227 5.32 -2.90 16.41
CA GLU A 227 5.14 -4.19 15.76
C GLU A 227 3.83 -4.14 14.99
N LYS A 228 3.93 -3.86 13.69
CA LYS A 228 2.74 -3.60 12.89
C LYS A 228 2.08 -4.95 12.86
N ASP A 229 0.87 -5.01 13.40
CA ASP A 229 0.15 -6.27 13.47
C ASP A 229 0.08 -6.83 12.05
N VAL A 230 0.80 -7.93 11.83
CA VAL A 230 0.96 -8.57 10.52
C VAL A 230 -0.37 -9.03 9.93
N ARG A 231 -1.43 -9.02 10.74
CA ARG A 231 -2.81 -9.33 10.37
C ARG A 231 -3.56 -8.15 9.73
N VAL A 232 -2.99 -6.94 9.73
CA VAL A 232 -3.64 -5.71 9.25
C VAL A 232 -2.80 -5.09 8.12
N LEU A 233 -3.44 -4.84 6.97
CA LEU A 233 -2.80 -4.16 5.85
C LEU A 233 -2.80 -2.64 6.07
N SER A 234 -2.05 -1.89 5.25
CA SER A 234 -2.20 -0.43 5.21
C SER A 234 -3.63 -0.06 4.82
N VAL A 235 -4.19 1.00 5.42
CA VAL A 235 -5.53 1.47 5.04
C VAL A 235 -5.41 2.35 3.80
N LEU A 236 -6.13 1.99 2.74
CA LEU A 236 -6.30 2.76 1.51
C LEU A 236 -7.73 3.27 1.41
N PHE A 237 -7.86 4.45 0.81
CA PHE A 237 -9.13 5.04 0.41
C PHE A 237 -9.15 5.09 -1.11
N ASP A 238 -10.29 4.76 -1.70
CA ASP A 238 -10.46 4.84 -3.15
C ASP A 238 -10.67 6.28 -3.63
N SER A 239 -10.91 6.46 -4.92
CA SER A 239 -11.22 7.76 -5.51
C SER A 239 -12.51 8.39 -4.98
N ALA A 240 -13.40 7.63 -4.32
CA ALA A 240 -14.62 8.12 -3.71
C ALA A 240 -14.43 8.53 -2.23
N ASP A 241 -13.20 8.48 -1.72
CA ASP A 241 -12.88 8.66 -0.29
C ASP A 241 -13.58 7.60 0.58
N GLU A 242 -13.89 6.44 -0.01
CA GLU A 242 -14.41 5.29 0.69
C GLU A 242 -13.27 4.33 1.03
N ARG A 243 -13.34 3.73 2.23
CA ARG A 243 -12.37 2.74 2.64
C ARG A 243 -12.55 1.48 1.81
N TRP A 244 -11.74 1.33 0.77
CA TRP A 244 -11.83 0.22 -0.15
C TRP A 244 -10.47 -0.10 -0.78
N ARG A 245 -10.27 -1.38 -1.07
CA ARG A 245 -9.09 -1.92 -1.74
C ARG A 245 -9.48 -3.09 -2.63
N THR A 246 -8.92 -3.19 -3.83
CA THR A 246 -9.17 -4.33 -4.72
C THR A 246 -8.27 -5.53 -4.40
N ILE A 247 -8.68 -6.74 -4.81
CA ILE A 247 -7.84 -7.94 -4.69
C ILE A 247 -6.48 -7.78 -5.41
N HIS A 248 -6.45 -7.03 -6.51
CA HIS A 248 -5.24 -6.82 -7.32
C HIS A 248 -4.17 -6.01 -6.59
N GLU A 249 -4.60 -5.03 -5.80
CA GLU A 249 -3.77 -4.20 -4.93
C GLU A 249 -3.41 -4.93 -3.64
N ALA A 250 -4.34 -5.74 -3.09
CA ALA A 250 -4.13 -6.43 -1.83
C ALA A 250 -3.10 -7.58 -1.93
N VAL A 251 -3.18 -8.43 -2.96
CA VAL A 251 -2.35 -9.66 -3.05
C VAL A 251 -0.83 -9.41 -2.94
N PRO A 252 -0.24 -8.37 -3.56
CA PRO A 252 1.18 -8.07 -3.37
C PRO A 252 1.59 -7.75 -1.93
N GLU A 253 0.67 -7.24 -1.11
CA GLU A 253 0.91 -6.89 0.29
C GLU A 253 0.55 -8.02 1.26
N LEU A 254 -0.12 -9.08 0.80
CA LEU A 254 -0.47 -10.22 1.64
C LEU A 254 0.80 -11.02 2.00
N GLU A 255 0.97 -11.25 3.29
CA GLU A 255 2.07 -12.04 3.84
C GLU A 255 1.53 -13.26 4.60
N GLU A 256 2.13 -14.41 4.36
CA GLU A 256 1.77 -15.65 5.05
C GLU A 256 2.77 -15.92 6.17
N VAL A 257 2.44 -15.51 7.40
CA VAL A 257 3.27 -15.69 8.60
C VAL A 257 3.00 -17.04 9.24
N GLU A 258 4.00 -17.88 9.44
CA GLU A 258 3.83 -19.17 10.13
C GLU A 258 3.70 -18.96 11.65
N TYR A 259 2.60 -19.44 12.23
CA TYR A 259 2.35 -19.39 13.67
C TYR A 259 2.47 -20.79 14.25
N GLU A 260 3.26 -20.95 15.32
CA GLU A 260 3.42 -22.25 15.99
C GLU A 260 2.10 -22.74 16.62
N ASP A 261 1.23 -21.81 17.00
CA ASP A 261 -0.07 -22.03 17.66
C ASP A 261 -1.27 -21.88 16.72
N PHE A 262 -1.07 -22.01 15.40
CA PHE A 262 -2.17 -21.91 14.44
C PHE A 262 -3.25 -22.99 14.73
N PRO A 263 -4.53 -22.61 14.95
CA PRO A 263 -5.51 -23.55 15.50
C PRO A 263 -6.03 -24.58 14.48
N LEU A 264 -5.82 -24.36 13.19
CA LEU A 264 -6.25 -25.24 12.11
C LEU A 264 -5.12 -26.14 11.64
N GLN A 265 -5.46 -27.37 11.29
CA GLN A 265 -4.46 -28.38 10.92
C GLN A 265 -4.27 -28.53 9.43
N GLY A 266 -3.10 -29.01 9.03
CA GLY A 266 -2.76 -29.17 7.62
C GLY A 266 -2.36 -27.85 6.95
N PRO A 267 -2.08 -27.88 5.64
CA PRO A 267 -1.56 -26.73 4.93
C PRO A 267 -2.58 -25.59 4.87
N ARG A 268 -2.11 -24.34 4.96
CA ARG A 268 -2.95 -23.18 4.67
C ARG A 268 -3.17 -23.07 3.17
N THR A 269 -4.40 -22.73 2.79
CA THR A 269 -4.85 -22.78 1.39
C THR A 269 -5.29 -21.43 0.87
N LEU A 270 -5.67 -20.51 1.76
CA LEU A 270 -6.25 -19.22 1.38
C LEU A 270 -5.30 -18.38 0.51
N PHE A 271 -4.00 -18.36 0.81
CA PHE A 271 -3.05 -17.56 0.03
C PHE A 271 -2.92 -18.04 -1.42
N ARG A 272 -2.97 -19.36 -1.63
CA ARG A 272 -3.00 -19.96 -2.97
C ARG A 272 -4.27 -19.56 -3.70
N ASP A 273 -5.41 -19.65 -3.04
CA ASP A 273 -6.72 -19.37 -3.63
C ASP A 273 -6.86 -17.89 -4.02
N VAL A 274 -6.42 -16.97 -3.16
CA VAL A 274 -6.43 -15.53 -3.43
C VAL A 274 -5.51 -15.17 -4.61
N ARG A 275 -4.34 -15.79 -4.71
CA ARG A 275 -3.47 -15.64 -5.89
C ARG A 275 -4.14 -16.16 -7.17
N GLN A 276 -4.88 -17.25 -7.07
CA GLN A 276 -5.62 -17.81 -8.21
C GLN A 276 -6.77 -16.90 -8.63
N LEU A 277 -7.53 -16.34 -7.69
CA LEU A 277 -8.59 -15.37 -7.94
C LEU A 277 -8.04 -14.13 -8.67
N ARG A 278 -6.92 -13.57 -8.19
CA ARG A 278 -6.24 -12.45 -8.87
C ARG A 278 -5.84 -12.80 -10.30
N ARG A 279 -5.29 -14.00 -10.55
CA ARG A 279 -4.92 -14.43 -11.92
C ARG A 279 -6.12 -14.53 -12.86
N LEU A 280 -7.28 -14.87 -12.32
CA LEU A 280 -8.53 -14.94 -13.07
C LEU A 280 -9.22 -13.58 -13.22
N GLY A 281 -8.71 -12.53 -12.56
CA GLY A 281 -9.35 -11.22 -12.51
C GLY A 281 -10.68 -11.25 -11.75
N LEU A 282 -10.83 -12.16 -10.78
CA LEU A 282 -12.05 -12.33 -9.98
C LEU A 282 -11.81 -11.89 -8.54
N ASP A 283 -12.83 -11.32 -7.91
CA ASP A 283 -12.97 -11.24 -6.46
C ASP A 283 -13.74 -12.46 -5.89
N PHE A 284 -13.95 -12.52 -4.58
CA PHE A 284 -14.67 -13.63 -3.96
C PHE A 284 -16.16 -13.70 -4.34
N CYS A 285 -16.81 -12.55 -4.53
CA CYS A 285 -18.22 -12.47 -4.92
C CYS A 285 -18.41 -12.93 -6.37
N GLN A 286 -17.58 -12.44 -7.28
CA GLN A 286 -17.52 -12.85 -8.68
C GLN A 286 -17.15 -14.33 -8.82
N HIS A 287 -16.25 -14.83 -7.96
CA HIS A 287 -15.96 -16.26 -7.89
C HIS A 287 -17.18 -17.09 -7.53
N HIS A 288 -17.98 -16.67 -6.54
CA HIS A 288 -19.24 -17.35 -6.21
C HIS A 288 -20.19 -17.41 -7.41
N GLU A 289 -20.37 -16.31 -8.15
CA GLU A 289 -21.20 -16.31 -9.36
C GLU A 289 -20.66 -17.24 -10.45
N SER A 290 -19.34 -17.25 -10.63
CA SER A 290 -18.63 -18.12 -11.58
C SER A 290 -18.79 -19.60 -11.20
N TRP A 291 -18.65 -19.92 -9.91
CA TRP A 291 -18.85 -21.27 -9.39
C TRP A 291 -20.31 -21.72 -9.57
N LEU A 292 -21.29 -20.90 -9.20
CA LEU A 292 -22.72 -21.23 -9.34
C LEU A 292 -23.09 -21.56 -10.80
N LYS A 293 -22.58 -20.78 -11.76
CA LYS A 293 -22.80 -21.03 -13.19
C LYS A 293 -22.17 -22.33 -13.69
N LYS A 294 -21.04 -22.74 -13.11
CA LYS A 294 -20.24 -23.90 -13.57
C LYS A 294 -20.58 -25.20 -12.84
N SER A 295 -20.99 -25.12 -11.58
CA SER A 295 -21.21 -26.29 -10.72
C SER A 295 -22.51 -27.02 -11.06
N GLY A 296 -23.50 -26.33 -11.62
CA GLY A 296 -24.82 -26.89 -11.88
C GLY A 296 -25.67 -27.06 -10.62
N VAL A 297 -25.25 -26.47 -9.50
CA VAL A 297 -26.02 -26.49 -8.24
C VAL A 297 -27.23 -25.56 -8.38
N ARG A 298 -28.36 -25.98 -7.81
CA ARG A 298 -29.59 -25.17 -7.85
C ARG A 298 -29.41 -23.90 -7.03
N ALA A 299 -29.83 -22.75 -7.58
CA ALA A 299 -29.68 -21.46 -6.90
C ALA A 299 -30.39 -21.38 -5.54
N GLY A 300 -31.44 -22.17 -5.33
CA GLY A 300 -32.17 -22.26 -4.05
C GLY A 300 -31.59 -23.27 -3.07
N ASP A 301 -30.46 -23.92 -3.38
CA ASP A 301 -29.79 -24.82 -2.44
C ASP A 301 -29.24 -24.01 -1.25
N ARG A 302 -29.35 -24.57 -0.05
CA ARG A 302 -28.79 -23.98 1.17
C ARG A 302 -27.28 -23.79 1.04
N SER A 303 -26.56 -24.70 0.40
CA SER A 303 -25.11 -24.61 0.23
C SER A 303 -24.69 -23.40 -0.62
N VAL A 304 -25.53 -22.98 -1.58
CA VAL A 304 -25.31 -21.79 -2.40
C VAL A 304 -25.39 -20.53 -1.55
N HIS A 305 -26.40 -20.41 -0.69
CA HIS A 305 -26.54 -19.27 0.23
C HIS A 305 -25.39 -19.20 1.25
N GLU A 306 -24.95 -20.35 1.76
CA GLU A 306 -23.79 -20.44 2.65
C GLU A 306 -22.52 -20.00 1.91
N HIS A 307 -22.25 -20.55 0.73
CA HIS A 307 -21.10 -20.17 -0.10
C HIS A 307 -21.10 -18.67 -0.44
N ALA A 308 -22.24 -18.10 -0.81
CA ALA A 308 -22.37 -16.66 -1.08
C ALA A 308 -21.98 -15.81 0.14
N SER A 309 -22.42 -16.23 1.33
CA SER A 309 -22.15 -15.54 2.59
C SER A 309 -20.66 -15.62 2.97
N LEU A 310 -20.03 -16.79 2.82
CA LEU A 310 -18.60 -16.99 3.06
C LEU A 310 -17.75 -16.12 2.12
N CYS A 311 -18.08 -16.12 0.83
CA CYS A 311 -17.41 -15.27 -0.16
C CYS A 311 -17.54 -13.78 0.16
N ARG A 312 -18.74 -13.32 0.55
CA ARG A 312 -18.95 -11.92 0.92
C ARG A 312 -18.16 -11.52 2.16
N ALA A 313 -18.12 -12.38 3.19
CA ALA A 313 -17.34 -12.14 4.39
C ALA A 313 -15.84 -12.02 4.07
N LEU A 314 -15.28 -12.98 3.32
CA LEU A 314 -13.87 -12.93 2.89
C LEU A 314 -13.57 -11.68 2.04
N ASN A 315 -14.52 -11.27 1.19
CA ASN A 315 -14.39 -10.04 0.40
C ASN A 315 -14.33 -8.80 1.28
N TRP A 316 -15.22 -8.66 2.27
CA TRP A 316 -15.20 -7.51 3.18
C TRP A 316 -13.95 -7.47 4.05
N MET A 317 -13.52 -8.63 4.57
CA MET A 317 -12.28 -8.73 5.34
C MET A 317 -11.07 -8.21 4.54
N LEU A 318 -11.00 -8.52 3.24
CA LEU A 318 -9.88 -8.12 2.38
C LEU A 318 -10.02 -6.69 1.85
N CYS A 319 -11.20 -6.31 1.36
CA CYS A 319 -11.40 -5.09 0.60
C CYS A 319 -11.78 -3.89 1.48
N TYR A 320 -12.66 -4.11 2.45
CA TYR A 320 -13.19 -3.04 3.30
C TYR A 320 -12.38 -2.94 4.60
N ASP A 321 -12.26 -4.03 5.34
CA ASP A 321 -11.49 -4.07 6.60
C ASP A 321 -9.97 -4.06 6.35
N GLN A 322 -9.54 -4.39 5.12
CA GLN A 322 -8.14 -4.37 4.68
C GLN A 322 -7.25 -5.20 5.61
N LEU A 323 -7.70 -6.42 5.90
CA LEU A 323 -6.99 -7.40 6.70
C LEU A 323 -6.09 -8.27 5.84
N ASN A 324 -4.95 -8.68 6.41
CA ASN A 324 -4.13 -9.73 5.83
C ASN A 324 -4.79 -11.08 6.12
N ILE A 325 -5.79 -11.42 5.31
CA ILE A 325 -6.61 -12.62 5.51
C ILE A 325 -5.79 -13.92 5.51
N CYS A 326 -4.60 -13.95 4.91
CA CYS A 326 -3.73 -15.13 4.90
C CYS A 326 -3.04 -15.38 6.25
N GLY A 327 -2.90 -14.33 7.07
CA GLY A 327 -2.44 -14.43 8.45
C GLY A 327 -3.55 -14.71 9.46
N LEU A 328 -4.82 -14.79 9.04
CA LEU A 328 -5.97 -14.92 9.93
C LEU A 328 -6.52 -16.36 9.97
N ALA A 329 -6.54 -16.96 11.15
CA ALA A 329 -7.14 -18.28 11.37
C ALA A 329 -8.64 -18.31 11.04
N SER A 330 -9.38 -17.24 11.36
CA SER A 330 -10.80 -17.12 11.05
C SER A 330 -11.06 -17.11 9.53
N ALA A 331 -10.25 -16.37 8.77
CA ALA A 331 -10.37 -16.33 7.32
C ALA A 331 -10.01 -17.68 6.68
N GLU A 332 -8.97 -18.37 7.16
CA GLU A 332 -8.64 -19.72 6.69
C GLU A 332 -9.77 -20.71 7.00
N ALA A 333 -10.42 -20.64 8.17
CA ALA A 333 -11.58 -21.48 8.50
C ALA A 333 -12.76 -21.24 7.54
N LEU A 334 -13.09 -19.97 7.27
CA LEU A 334 -14.12 -19.60 6.28
C LEU A 334 -13.76 -20.11 4.88
N ASN A 335 -12.49 -20.00 4.47
CA ASN A 335 -12.03 -20.46 3.17
C ASN A 335 -12.10 -21.99 3.04
N ARG A 336 -11.72 -22.74 4.07
CA ARG A 336 -11.83 -24.20 4.07
C ARG A 336 -13.27 -24.67 4.00
N ARG A 337 -14.19 -23.99 4.70
CA ARG A 337 -15.63 -24.27 4.59
C ARG A 337 -16.15 -23.98 3.18
N ARG A 338 -15.73 -22.88 2.55
CA ARG A 338 -16.04 -22.57 1.14
C ARG A 338 -15.54 -23.69 0.22
N THR A 339 -14.27 -24.07 0.34
CA THR A 339 -13.64 -25.13 -0.46
C THR A 339 -14.32 -26.48 -0.26
N LEU A 340 -14.73 -26.82 0.97
CA LEU A 340 -15.50 -28.03 1.25
C LEU A 340 -16.84 -28.06 0.49
N ILE A 341 -17.55 -26.93 0.42
CA ILE A 341 -18.80 -26.85 -0.36
C ILE A 341 -18.51 -27.08 -1.85
N GLU A 342 -17.47 -26.44 -2.39
CA GLU A 342 -17.10 -26.62 -3.79
C GLU A 342 -16.72 -28.07 -4.12
N PHE A 343 -15.96 -28.70 -3.22
CA PHE A 343 -15.55 -30.10 -3.33
C PHE A 343 -16.74 -31.06 -3.22
N ALA A 344 -17.63 -30.83 -2.26
CA ALA A 344 -18.78 -31.71 -2.02
C ALA A 344 -19.73 -31.77 -3.22
N HIS A 345 -19.90 -30.66 -3.94
CA HIS A 345 -20.73 -30.61 -5.16
C HIS A 345 -19.97 -30.99 -6.44
N GLN A 346 -18.68 -31.37 -6.35
CA GLN A 346 -17.89 -31.74 -7.52
C GLN A 346 -18.41 -33.06 -8.13
N GLY A 347 -18.85 -33.00 -9.39
CA GLY A 347 -19.32 -34.16 -10.16
C GLY A 347 -20.76 -34.60 -9.89
N ARG A 348 -21.33 -34.29 -8.71
CA ARG A 348 -22.72 -34.61 -8.34
C ARG A 348 -23.42 -33.43 -7.65
N PRO A 349 -23.87 -32.41 -8.41
CA PRO A 349 -24.42 -31.18 -7.82
C PRO A 349 -25.69 -31.40 -7.00
N GLU A 350 -26.52 -32.39 -7.35
CA GLU A 350 -27.80 -32.71 -6.69
C GLU A 350 -27.65 -33.61 -5.46
N THR A 351 -26.45 -34.17 -5.23
CA THR A 351 -26.21 -35.09 -4.11
C THR A 351 -24.78 -34.86 -3.61
N PRO A 352 -24.55 -33.73 -2.92
CA PRO A 352 -23.23 -33.39 -2.44
C PRO A 352 -22.72 -34.41 -1.41
N SER A 353 -21.44 -34.73 -1.46
CA SER A 353 -20.79 -35.60 -0.48
C SER A 353 -19.84 -34.80 0.42
N TYR A 354 -20.11 -34.80 1.72
CA TYR A 354 -19.24 -34.17 2.74
C TYR A 354 -18.34 -35.20 3.44
N GLU A 355 -18.16 -36.37 2.84
CA GLU A 355 -17.19 -37.35 3.31
C GLU A 355 -15.77 -36.74 3.24
N GLY A 356 -15.01 -36.86 4.33
CA GLY A 356 -13.69 -36.21 4.45
C GLY A 356 -13.74 -34.72 4.81
N ALA A 357 -14.89 -34.19 5.26
CA ALA A 357 -14.98 -32.81 5.74
C ALA A 357 -13.97 -32.49 6.85
N GLU A 358 -13.69 -33.44 7.74
CA GLU A 358 -12.72 -33.30 8.83
C GLU A 358 -11.31 -32.99 8.30
N ASP A 359 -10.89 -33.66 7.22
CA ASP A 359 -9.58 -33.47 6.59
C ASP A 359 -9.45 -32.10 5.93
N ILE A 360 -10.52 -31.62 5.28
CA ILE A 360 -10.53 -30.33 4.57
C ILE A 360 -10.64 -29.17 5.54
N LEU A 361 -11.50 -29.27 6.56
CA LEU A 361 -11.66 -28.22 7.56
C LEU A 361 -10.44 -28.13 8.47
N GLY A 362 -9.76 -29.26 8.71
CA GLY A 362 -8.64 -29.36 9.65
C GLY A 362 -9.02 -28.96 11.07
N VAL A 363 -10.31 -29.08 11.40
CA VAL A 363 -10.85 -28.95 12.75
C VAL A 363 -10.79 -30.33 13.38
N ARG A 364 -10.16 -30.44 14.56
CA ARG A 364 -10.02 -31.71 15.30
C ARG A 364 -11.21 -32.03 16.21
N GLU A 365 -12.22 -31.18 16.23
CA GLU A 365 -13.45 -31.45 16.99
C GLU A 365 -14.19 -32.59 16.32
N SER A 366 -14.44 -33.65 17.10
CA SER A 366 -15.19 -34.80 16.63
C SER A 366 -16.62 -34.37 16.32
N ALA A 367 -17.18 -34.88 15.23
CA ALA A 367 -18.53 -34.52 14.78
C ALA A 367 -19.65 -34.86 15.80
N ASP A 368 -19.37 -35.74 16.76
CA ASP A 368 -20.25 -36.09 17.87
C ASP A 368 -20.22 -35.09 19.04
N GLY A 369 -19.42 -34.02 18.92
CA GLY A 369 -19.20 -33.04 19.98
C GLY A 369 -18.28 -33.54 21.09
N SER A 370 -17.60 -34.68 20.90
CA SER A 370 -16.65 -35.18 21.88
C SER A 370 -15.36 -34.35 21.87
N LEU A 371 -14.96 -33.91 23.06
CA LEU A 371 -13.69 -33.23 23.29
C LEU A 371 -12.61 -34.30 23.51
N ILE A 372 -11.99 -34.75 22.42
CA ILE A 372 -10.87 -35.69 22.48
C ILE A 372 -9.57 -34.90 22.40
N ASP A 373 -8.70 -35.09 23.39
CA ASP A 373 -7.35 -34.50 23.39
C ASP A 373 -6.58 -34.97 22.14
N PRO A 374 -6.15 -34.05 21.27
CA PRO A 374 -5.41 -34.40 20.08
C PRO A 374 -4.11 -35.17 20.32
N ALA A 375 -3.46 -34.96 21.46
CA ALA A 375 -2.26 -35.69 21.84
C ALA A 375 -2.56 -37.18 22.08
N ILE A 376 -3.74 -37.48 22.65
CA ILE A 376 -4.20 -38.86 22.86
C ILE A 376 -4.50 -39.53 21.53
N THR A 377 -5.19 -38.85 20.61
CA THR A 377 -5.47 -39.37 19.27
C THR A 377 -4.18 -39.64 18.49
N GLN A 378 -3.22 -38.71 18.54
CA GLN A 378 -1.92 -38.90 17.88
C GLN A 378 -1.13 -40.07 18.48
N HIS A 379 -1.15 -40.23 19.82
CA HIS A 379 -0.52 -41.36 20.50
C HIS A 379 -1.19 -42.70 20.11
N ALA A 380 -2.52 -42.74 20.04
CA ALA A 380 -3.28 -43.90 19.60
C ALA A 380 -2.97 -44.27 18.14
N ALA A 381 -2.93 -43.29 17.24
CA ALA A 381 -2.58 -43.47 15.82
C ALA A 381 -1.15 -43.99 15.66
N ARG A 382 -0.17 -43.41 16.39
CA ARG A 382 1.22 -43.91 16.40
C ARG A 382 1.30 -45.35 16.88
N ARG A 383 0.60 -45.71 17.97
CA ARG A 383 0.54 -47.11 18.44
C ARG A 383 -0.15 -48.04 17.45
N ALA A 384 -1.19 -47.59 16.76
CA ALA A 384 -1.87 -48.37 15.73
C ALA A 384 -0.95 -48.62 14.53
N ALA A 385 -0.22 -47.60 14.06
CA ALA A 385 0.78 -47.75 13.00
C ALA A 385 1.92 -48.70 13.41
N SER A 386 2.45 -48.58 14.63
CA SER A 386 3.47 -49.51 15.13
C SER A 386 2.94 -50.95 15.20
N LYS A 387 1.70 -51.17 15.65
CA LYS A 387 1.07 -52.50 15.65
C LYS A 387 0.86 -53.05 14.24
N ALA A 388 0.46 -52.21 13.29
CA ALA A 388 0.28 -52.61 11.90
C ALA A 388 1.61 -53.04 11.26
N GLU A 389 2.71 -52.32 11.56
CA GLU A 389 4.04 -52.70 11.08
C GLU A 389 4.52 -54.02 11.71
N VAL A 390 4.27 -54.24 13.00
CA VAL A 390 4.55 -55.54 13.66
C VAL A 390 3.73 -56.67 13.03
N LEU A 391 2.43 -56.47 12.79
CA LEU A 391 1.58 -57.46 12.13
C LEU A 391 2.02 -57.75 10.69
N LYS A 392 2.48 -56.73 9.97
CA LYS A 392 3.08 -56.89 8.65
C LYS A 392 4.34 -57.75 8.74
N GLN A 393 5.26 -57.47 9.67
CA GLN A 393 6.45 -58.30 9.89
C GLN A 393 6.09 -59.75 10.25
N GLN A 394 5.08 -59.95 11.11
CA GLN A 394 4.58 -61.27 11.45
C GLN A 394 3.98 -62.00 10.24
N ARG A 395 3.22 -61.32 9.38
CA ARG A 395 2.70 -61.89 8.13
C ARG A 395 3.83 -62.30 7.19
N TRP A 396 4.89 -61.49 7.11
CA TRP A 396 6.07 -61.82 6.30
C TRP A 396 6.80 -63.06 6.82
N LEU A 397 6.96 -63.18 8.15
CA LEU A 397 7.53 -64.36 8.79
C LEU A 397 6.65 -65.60 8.59
N ALA A 398 5.33 -65.47 8.71
CA ALA A 398 4.38 -66.57 8.56
C ALA A 398 4.29 -67.11 7.12
N LEU A 399 4.48 -66.25 6.12
CA LEU A 399 4.49 -66.65 4.71
C LEU A 399 5.77 -67.39 4.29
N GLY A 400 6.72 -67.61 5.22
CA GLY A 400 7.98 -68.29 4.92
C GLY A 400 8.80 -67.57 3.86
N ALA A 401 8.55 -66.26 3.65
CA ALA A 401 9.39 -65.46 2.78
C ALA A 401 10.81 -65.55 3.33
N PRO A 402 11.77 -66.10 2.57
CA PRO A 402 13.12 -66.24 3.08
C PRO A 402 13.60 -64.83 3.42
N VAL A 403 13.96 -64.62 4.68
CA VAL A 403 14.80 -63.51 5.11
C VAL A 403 16.19 -63.77 4.53
N SER A 404 16.30 -63.80 3.19
CA SER A 404 17.55 -64.00 2.49
C SER A 404 18.37 -62.74 2.70
N ALA A 405 19.23 -62.81 3.71
CA ALA A 405 20.36 -61.95 3.97
C ALA A 405 20.03 -60.45 3.99
N ALA A 406 19.91 -59.93 5.21
CA ALA A 406 20.28 -58.55 5.52
C ALA A 406 21.65 -58.25 4.90
N LYS A 407 21.63 -57.63 3.72
CA LYS A 407 22.80 -57.01 3.10
C LYS A 407 23.12 -55.81 3.97
N VAL A 408 23.98 -56.05 4.96
CA VAL A 408 24.78 -55.01 5.61
C VAL A 408 25.35 -54.15 4.49
N LEU A 409 24.85 -52.93 4.35
CA LEU A 409 25.34 -51.91 3.43
C LEU A 409 26.72 -51.45 3.92
N GLN A 410 27.73 -52.31 3.77
CA GLN A 410 29.07 -51.83 3.46
C GLN A 410 29.06 -51.52 1.97
N VAL A 411 29.31 -50.26 1.64
CA VAL A 411 29.55 -49.80 0.28
C VAL A 411 31.04 -50.01 -0.01
N PRO A 412 31.42 -51.01 -0.84
CA PRO A 412 32.59 -50.85 -1.66
C PRO A 412 32.13 -50.63 -3.11
N ILE A 413 32.60 -49.52 -3.66
CA ILE A 413 32.60 -49.21 -5.07
C ILE A 413 33.47 -50.29 -5.75
N ASN A 414 32.88 -51.11 -6.62
CA ASN A 414 33.54 -51.66 -7.80
C ASN A 414 32.51 -52.34 -8.72
N PHE A 415 32.35 -51.78 -9.91
CA PHE A 415 31.63 -52.38 -11.02
C PHE A 415 32.56 -53.31 -11.80
N PRO A 416 32.08 -54.50 -12.19
CA PRO A 416 32.50 -55.10 -13.44
C PRO A 416 31.32 -55.25 -14.42
N HIS A 417 31.63 -54.99 -15.68
CA HIS A 417 30.84 -55.34 -16.84
C HIS A 417 30.52 -56.84 -16.89
N ASN A 418 29.27 -57.23 -17.16
CA ASN A 418 28.85 -57.76 -18.47
C ASN A 418 27.45 -58.40 -18.45
N HIS A 419 26.74 -58.11 -19.54
CA HIS A 419 25.78 -58.91 -20.31
C HIS A 419 24.68 -59.76 -19.63
N ALA A 420 23.45 -59.35 -19.97
CA ALA A 420 22.39 -60.14 -20.63
C ALA A 420 21.07 -60.29 -19.85
N ASN A 421 20.02 -59.86 -20.55
CA ASN A 421 18.60 -60.25 -20.46
C ASN A 421 17.77 -59.71 -19.28
N GLY A 422 17.01 -58.64 -19.57
CA GLY A 422 15.96 -58.13 -18.70
C GLY A 422 15.32 -56.83 -19.20
N MET A 423 14.80 -56.80 -20.44
CA MET A 423 13.99 -55.69 -20.95
C MET A 423 12.65 -55.64 -20.20
N GLY A 424 12.46 -54.66 -19.32
CA GLY A 424 11.15 -54.37 -18.74
C GLY A 424 11.19 -53.36 -17.60
N ILE A 425 12.24 -53.38 -16.77
CA ILE A 425 12.33 -52.52 -15.57
C ILE A 425 13.28 -51.32 -15.76
N PHE A 426 14.13 -51.35 -16.80
CA PHE A 426 15.09 -50.28 -17.08
C PHE A 426 14.46 -48.96 -17.59
N CYS A 427 13.24 -48.97 -18.14
CA CYS A 427 12.64 -47.76 -18.72
C CYS A 427 12.16 -46.76 -17.64
N LEU A 428 11.58 -47.25 -16.54
CA LEU A 428 11.13 -46.40 -15.43
C LEU A 428 12.30 -45.86 -14.62
N CYS A 429 13.38 -46.64 -14.47
CA CYS A 429 14.57 -46.19 -13.74
C CYS A 429 15.36 -45.14 -14.55
N LEU A 430 15.44 -45.27 -15.88
CA LEU A 430 16.04 -44.24 -16.73
C LEU A 430 15.23 -42.93 -16.71
N CYS A 431 13.89 -43.01 -16.69
CA CYS A 431 13.04 -41.81 -16.62
C CYS A 431 13.20 -41.08 -15.28
N LEU A 432 13.23 -41.81 -14.16
CA LEU A 432 13.45 -41.21 -12.84
C LEU A 432 14.87 -40.64 -12.69
N TRP A 433 15.88 -41.29 -13.26
CA TRP A 433 17.24 -40.79 -13.26
C TRP A 433 17.41 -39.56 -14.17
N MET A 434 16.80 -39.55 -15.36
CA MET A 434 16.76 -38.36 -16.22
C MET A 434 16.00 -37.20 -15.56
N MET A 435 14.90 -37.46 -14.86
CA MET A 435 14.16 -36.42 -14.14
C MET A 435 14.97 -35.85 -12.97
N ALA A 436 15.69 -36.70 -12.23
CA ALA A 436 16.59 -36.26 -11.17
C ALA A 436 17.78 -35.44 -11.73
N GLU A 437 18.35 -35.84 -12.86
CA GLU A 437 19.43 -35.12 -13.55
C GLU A 437 18.94 -33.75 -14.07
N VAL A 438 17.74 -33.70 -14.65
CA VAL A 438 17.10 -32.46 -15.12
C VAL A 438 16.77 -31.54 -13.94
N LEU A 439 16.21 -32.05 -12.84
CA LEU A 439 15.93 -31.28 -11.63
C LEU A 439 17.22 -30.74 -10.99
N ASN A 440 18.30 -31.53 -10.97
CA ASN A 440 19.59 -31.09 -10.45
C ASN A 440 20.24 -30.04 -11.36
N ARG A 441 20.07 -30.13 -12.69
CA ARG A 441 20.50 -29.10 -13.64
C ARG A 441 19.69 -27.81 -13.50
N VAL A 442 18.38 -27.89 -13.29
CA VAL A 442 17.52 -26.73 -13.03
C VAL A 442 17.87 -26.08 -11.69
N TYR A 443 18.12 -26.88 -10.65
CA TYR A 443 18.55 -26.40 -9.34
C TYR A 443 19.92 -25.71 -9.39
N LYS A 444 20.91 -26.31 -10.07
CA LYS A 444 22.22 -25.67 -10.31
C LYS A 444 22.11 -24.43 -11.19
N ALA A 445 21.25 -24.42 -12.19
CA ALA A 445 20.98 -23.23 -13.01
C ALA A 445 20.28 -22.11 -12.22
N HIS A 446 19.50 -22.45 -11.20
CA HIS A 446 18.92 -21.47 -10.27
C HIS A 446 19.94 -20.92 -9.28
N LEU A 447 20.86 -21.75 -8.77
CA LEU A 447 21.94 -21.31 -7.87
C LEU A 447 23.04 -20.51 -8.57
N LEU A 448 23.27 -20.79 -9.86
CA LEU A 448 24.22 -20.06 -10.70
C LEU A 448 23.56 -18.91 -11.48
N ARG A 449 22.26 -18.67 -11.25
CA ARG A 449 21.58 -17.54 -11.85
C ARG A 449 22.18 -16.28 -11.20
N PRO A 450 22.76 -15.35 -11.97
CA PRO A 450 23.11 -14.06 -11.40
C PRO A 450 21.82 -13.48 -10.78
N PRO A 451 21.93 -12.75 -9.65
CA PRO A 451 20.78 -12.05 -9.10
C PRO A 451 20.10 -11.29 -10.24
N PRO A 452 18.75 -11.25 -10.27
CA PRO A 452 18.06 -10.50 -11.30
C PRO A 452 18.67 -9.11 -11.32
N VAL A 453 19.25 -8.73 -12.46
CA VAL A 453 19.75 -7.36 -12.66
C VAL A 453 18.57 -6.49 -12.29
N ASP A 454 18.75 -5.69 -11.22
CA ASP A 454 17.75 -4.74 -10.78
C ASP A 454 17.32 -4.01 -12.03
N LYS A 455 16.08 -4.27 -12.47
CA LYS A 455 15.48 -3.44 -13.50
C LYS A 455 15.31 -2.12 -12.79
N GLU A 456 16.31 -1.25 -12.99
CA GLU A 456 16.29 0.13 -12.56
C GLU A 456 14.88 0.64 -12.82
N SER A 457 14.23 1.16 -11.77
CA SER A 457 12.88 1.67 -11.90
C SER A 457 12.85 2.68 -13.06
N PRO A 458 11.71 2.85 -13.76
CA PRO A 458 11.59 3.84 -14.82
C PRO A 458 12.08 5.24 -14.41
N GLN A 459 12.04 5.56 -13.11
CA GLN A 459 12.54 6.80 -12.53
C GLN A 459 14.08 6.84 -12.40
N ALA A 460 14.75 5.71 -12.19
CA ALA A 460 16.21 5.61 -12.20
C ALA A 460 16.79 5.73 -13.62
N ALA A 461 16.12 5.14 -14.62
CA ALA A 461 16.45 5.33 -16.03
C ALA A 461 16.25 6.80 -16.47
N LEU A 462 15.21 7.46 -15.97
CA LEU A 462 14.97 8.89 -16.22
C LEU A 462 16.05 9.77 -15.57
N ARG A 463 16.52 9.44 -14.36
CA ARG A 463 17.64 10.13 -13.69
C ARG A 463 18.96 9.96 -14.43
N GLN A 464 19.22 8.81 -15.04
CA GLN A 464 20.41 8.61 -15.88
C GLN A 464 20.33 9.38 -17.21
N LEU A 465 19.13 9.50 -17.81
CA LEU A 465 18.91 10.32 -19.01
C LEU A 465 19.06 11.81 -18.74
N LEU A 466 18.61 12.29 -17.58
CA LEU A 466 18.77 13.69 -17.17
C LEU A 466 20.24 14.03 -16.85
N LYS A 467 20.97 13.14 -16.16
CA LYS A 467 22.42 13.29 -15.95
C LYS A 467 23.23 13.28 -17.25
N LYS A 468 22.81 12.51 -18.26
CA LYS A 468 23.46 12.53 -19.59
C LYS A 468 23.19 13.83 -20.36
N LYS A 469 22.03 14.48 -20.18
CA LYS A 469 21.74 15.79 -20.77
C LYS A 469 22.52 16.94 -20.10
N GLU A 470 22.77 16.86 -18.79
CA GLU A 470 23.61 17.84 -18.10
C GLU A 470 25.09 17.75 -18.53
N ILE A 471 25.60 16.55 -18.82
CA ILE A 471 26.97 16.36 -19.35
C ILE A 471 27.08 16.84 -20.81
N ALA A 472 26.00 16.77 -21.60
CA ALA A 472 25.97 17.33 -22.96
C ALA A 472 25.87 18.86 -22.99
N GLY A 473 25.31 19.50 -21.94
CA GLY A 473 25.17 20.95 -21.84
C GLY A 473 26.43 21.72 -21.39
N VAL A 474 27.52 21.02 -21.06
CA VAL A 474 28.77 21.64 -20.55
C VAL A 474 29.88 21.76 -21.61
N ILE A 475 29.63 21.36 -22.87
CA ILE A 475 30.61 21.52 -23.97
C ILE A 475 30.27 22.65 -24.96
N GLU A 476 29.15 23.36 -24.84
CA GLU A 476 28.87 24.54 -25.70
C GLU A 476 29.02 25.87 -24.93
N LYS A 477 30.26 26.14 -24.50
CA LYS A 477 30.75 27.52 -24.38
C LYS A 477 31.90 27.67 -25.38
N GLY A 478 31.58 28.09 -26.60
CA GLY A 478 32.57 28.35 -27.62
C GLY A 478 31.98 28.88 -28.92
N LEU A 479 31.86 30.22 -28.99
CA LEU A 479 32.01 31.05 -30.19
C LEU A 479 30.95 30.98 -31.30
N GLU A 480 30.38 32.17 -31.55
CA GLU A 480 29.88 32.70 -32.83
C GLU A 480 28.40 32.53 -33.23
N ASN A 481 27.79 33.71 -33.43
CA ASN A 481 26.49 34.01 -34.04
C ASN A 481 26.16 33.18 -35.30
N LYS A 482 25.09 32.37 -35.22
CA LYS A 482 23.96 32.21 -36.18
C LYS A 482 23.41 30.78 -36.06
N TYR A 483 22.10 30.62 -35.78
CA TYR A 483 21.43 29.34 -35.94
C TYR A 483 20.64 29.31 -37.27
N TYR A 484 21.02 28.37 -38.14
CA TYR A 484 20.19 27.83 -39.21
C TYR A 484 19.39 26.65 -38.66
N ILE A 485 18.12 26.55 -39.04
CA ILE A 485 17.32 25.33 -38.84
C ILE A 485 17.66 24.35 -39.96
N ASP A 486 17.92 23.10 -39.59
CA ASP A 486 18.15 21.96 -40.50
C ASP A 486 16.88 21.66 -41.33
N PRO A 487 16.92 21.74 -42.67
CA PRO A 487 15.76 21.49 -43.53
C PRO A 487 15.28 20.03 -43.57
N VAL A 488 16.00 19.09 -42.96
CA VAL A 488 15.67 17.65 -43.05
C VAL A 488 14.65 17.21 -41.99
N LEU A 489 14.44 17.97 -40.92
CA LEU A 489 13.49 17.64 -39.85
C LEU A 489 12.05 18.18 -40.07
N ALA A 490 11.78 18.84 -41.19
CA ALA A 490 10.48 19.45 -41.48
C ALA A 490 9.54 18.59 -42.35
N ARG A 491 9.82 17.30 -42.56
CA ARG A 491 9.06 16.50 -43.56
C ARG A 491 8.44 15.16 -43.16
N ASP A 492 8.56 14.65 -41.92
CA ASP A 492 7.72 13.51 -41.51
C ASP A 492 7.71 13.30 -39.98
N PRO A 493 6.63 13.64 -39.26
CA PRO A 493 6.43 13.21 -37.89
C PRO A 493 5.63 11.90 -37.89
N ARG A 494 6.32 10.78 -37.65
CA ARG A 494 5.68 9.58 -37.08
C ARG A 494 6.00 9.49 -35.60
#